data_AF-A0A656ACL8-F1
#
_entry.id   AF-A0A656ACL8-F1
#
_cell.length_a   1.000
_cell.length_b   1.000
_cell.length_c   1.000
_cell.angle_alpha   90.00
_cell.angle_beta   90.00
_cell.angle_gamma   90.00
#
_symmetry.space_group_name_H-M   'P 1'
#
loop_
_entity.id
_entity.type
_entity.pdbx_description
1 polymer ?
#
loop_
_entity_poly.entity_id
_entity_poly.type
_entity_poly.pdbx_seq_one_letter_code
_entity_poly.pdbx_strand_id
1 'polypeptide(L)'
;MAARSALNIELSRFYQSNKSAGSCYTTSPQSMDFAGEGLAQCEATVSCLSLGALDNGQAVYQLSATGRCQVGDWSLQRIIEVGVKSE
;
A
#
# COMPACT_ATOMS: atom_id res chain seq x y z
N MET A 1 -0.84 -5.84 11.15
CA MET A 1 -1.25 -6.88 10.17
C MET A 1 -1.87 -6.22 8.93
N ALA A 2 -2.87 -5.35 9.11
CA ALA A 2 -3.51 -4.58 8.03
C ALA A 2 -2.55 -3.82 7.09
N ALA A 3 -1.59 -3.04 7.61
CA ALA A 3 -0.61 -2.32 6.79
C ALA A 3 0.17 -3.22 5.81
N ARG A 4 0.62 -4.39 6.29
CA ARG A 4 1.36 -5.37 5.48
C ARG A 4 0.46 -6.01 4.43
N SER A 5 -0.78 -6.35 4.80
CA SER A 5 -1.77 -6.87 3.86
C SER A 5 -2.07 -5.86 2.75
N ALA A 6 -2.25 -4.59 3.11
CA ALA A 6 -2.51 -3.52 2.15
C ALA A 6 -1.35 -3.32 1.16
N LEU A 7 -0.10 -3.36 1.64
CA LEU A 7 1.07 -3.32 0.75
C LEU A 7 1.11 -4.48 -0.22
N ASN A 8 0.82 -5.71 0.23
CA ASN A 8 0.80 -6.87 -0.66
C ASN A 8 -0.29 -6.74 -1.73
N ILE A 9 -1.45 -6.20 -1.35
CA ILE A 9 -2.55 -5.93 -2.30
C ILE A 9 -2.12 -4.85 -3.30
N GLU A 10 -1.54 -3.73 -2.86
CA GLU A 10 -1.11 -2.69 -3.79
C GLU A 10 0.08 -3.10 -4.67
N LEU A 11 1.02 -3.86 -4.12
CA LEU A 11 2.10 -4.45 -4.92
C LEU A 11 1.52 -5.33 -6.03
N SER A 12 0.49 -6.13 -5.70
CA SER A 12 -0.19 -6.97 -6.69
C SER A 12 -0.92 -6.12 -7.74
N ARG A 13 -1.59 -5.04 -7.33
CA ARG A 13 -2.26 -4.10 -8.26
C ARG A 13 -1.28 -3.38 -9.17
N PHE A 14 -0.08 -3.05 -8.68
CA PHE A 14 0.98 -2.42 -9.46
C PHE A 14 1.43 -3.29 -10.64
N TYR A 15 1.53 -4.62 -10.44
CA TYR A 15 1.94 -5.54 -11.52
C TYR A 15 0.76 -6.13 -12.31
N GLN A 16 -0.48 -5.85 -11.92
CA GLN A 16 -1.66 -6.28 -12.69
C GLN A 16 -1.91 -5.36 -13.89
N SER A 17 -2.54 -5.90 -14.93
CA SER A 17 -2.83 -5.19 -16.19
C SER A 17 -3.80 -4.01 -16.03
N ASN A 18 -4.57 -3.96 -14.94
CA ASN A 18 -5.46 -2.86 -14.65
C ASN A 18 -4.74 -1.74 -13.89
N LYS A 19 -3.99 -0.92 -14.64
CA LYS A 19 -3.30 0.28 -14.14
C LYS A 19 -4.24 1.39 -13.65
N SER A 20 -5.56 1.17 -13.55
CA SER A 20 -6.52 2.19 -13.13
C SER A 20 -6.79 2.20 -11.61
N ALA A 21 -6.38 1.16 -10.88
CA ALA A 21 -6.83 0.94 -9.49
C ALA A 21 -5.72 1.07 -8.43
N GLY A 22 -4.45 1.09 -8.83
CA GLY A 22 -3.33 1.11 -7.88
C GLY A 22 -2.91 2.51 -7.43
N SER A 23 -2.43 2.64 -6.20
CA SER A 23 -2.03 3.94 -5.61
C SER A 23 -0.93 4.65 -6.42
N CYS A 24 -0.05 3.90 -7.09
CA CYS A 24 1.01 4.45 -7.96
C CYS A 24 0.51 4.95 -9.32
N TYR A 25 -0.70 4.57 -9.74
CA TYR A 25 -1.26 5.00 -11.01
C TYR A 25 -2.30 6.10 -10.86
N THR A 26 -3.09 6.06 -9.79
CA THR A 26 -4.10 7.09 -9.50
C THR A 26 -3.49 8.32 -8.82
N THR A 27 -2.23 8.24 -8.35
CA THR A 27 -1.55 9.28 -7.55
C THR A 27 -2.30 9.70 -6.29
N SER A 28 -3.26 8.89 -5.87
CA SER A 28 -4.12 9.14 -4.71
C SER A 28 -3.99 8.00 -3.71
N PRO A 29 -3.96 8.29 -2.39
CA PRO A 29 -3.95 7.25 -1.37
C PRO A 29 -5.16 6.31 -1.52
N GLN A 30 -4.93 5.01 -1.35
CA GLN A 30 -5.97 3.98 -1.41
C GLN A 30 -6.26 3.48 0.00
N SER A 31 -7.50 3.60 0.45
CA SER A 31 -7.97 2.97 1.69
C SER A 31 -8.52 1.58 1.42
N MET A 32 -8.31 0.67 2.36
CA MET A 32 -8.78 -0.70 2.34
C MET A 32 -9.37 -1.07 3.69
N ASP A 33 -10.63 -1.47 3.68
CA ASP A 33 -11.28 -2.09 4.81
C ASP A 33 -11.10 -3.61 4.73
N PHE A 34 -10.75 -4.22 5.86
CA PHE A 34 -10.62 -5.66 5.94
C PHE A 34 -11.82 -6.25 6.68
N ALA A 35 -12.38 -7.36 6.18
CA ALA A 35 -13.56 -8.02 6.75
C ALA A 35 -13.29 -9.45 7.29
N GLY A 36 -12.02 -9.86 7.41
CA GLY A 36 -11.63 -11.21 7.84
C GLY A 36 -11.33 -11.32 9.35
N GLU A 37 -11.40 -12.52 9.92
CA GLU A 37 -11.01 -12.75 11.31
C GLU A 37 -9.59 -12.21 11.60
N GLY A 38 -9.43 -11.46 12.70
CA GLY A 38 -8.17 -10.80 13.05
C GLY A 38 -7.86 -9.49 12.30
N LEU A 39 -8.66 -9.12 11.29
CA LEU A 39 -8.55 -7.88 10.52
C LEU A 39 -9.87 -7.11 10.39
N ALA A 40 -11.02 -7.68 10.78
CA ALA A 40 -12.36 -7.12 10.62
C ALA A 40 -12.57 -5.74 11.24
N GLN A 41 -11.68 -5.34 12.15
CA GLN A 41 -11.69 -4.05 12.82
C GLN A 41 -10.52 -3.15 12.40
N CYS A 42 -9.89 -3.46 11.27
CA CYS A 42 -8.73 -2.76 10.77
C CYS A 42 -9.02 -2.08 9.43
N GLU A 43 -8.59 -0.83 9.33
CA GLU A 43 -8.44 -0.11 8.07
C GLU A 43 -6.96 -0.02 7.73
N ALA A 44 -6.61 0.03 6.46
CA ALA A 44 -5.29 0.49 6.04
C ALA A 44 -5.35 1.47 4.87
N THR A 45 -4.47 2.46 4.90
CA THR A 45 -4.27 3.42 3.81
C THR A 45 -2.90 3.21 3.22
N VAL A 46 -2.82 3.11 1.89
CA VAL A 46 -1.57 3.00 1.13
C VAL A 46 -1.38 4.24 0.27
N SER A 47 -0.19 4.83 0.31
CA SER A 47 0.24 5.88 -0.60
C SER A 47 1.41 5.40 -1.45
N CYS A 48 1.56 6.01 -2.62
CA CYS A 48 2.70 5.76 -3.50
C CYS A 48 3.39 7.08 -3.84
N LEU A 49 4.70 7.12 -3.69
CA LEU A 49 5.55 8.23 -4.08
C LEU A 49 6.46 7.78 -5.23
N SER A 50 6.50 8.54 -6.32
CA SER A 50 7.51 8.35 -7.35
C SER A 50 8.84 8.94 -6.89
N LEU A 51 9.89 8.13 -6.84
CA LEU A 51 11.24 8.55 -6.45
C LEU A 51 12.09 8.98 -7.65
N GLY A 52 11.56 8.88 -8.87
CA GLY A 52 12.27 9.18 -10.11
C GLY A 52 12.68 7.92 -10.87
N ALA A 53 13.76 8.02 -11.65
CA ALA A 53 14.30 6.91 -12.43
C ALA A 53 15.77 6.65 -12.07
N LEU A 54 16.18 5.38 -12.15
CA LEU A 54 17.59 5.00 -12.08
C LEU A 54 18.33 5.43 -13.35
N ASP A 55 19.66 5.39 -13.33
CA ASP A 55 20.52 5.74 -14.48
C ASP A 55 20.21 4.94 -15.75
N ASN A 56 19.60 3.76 -15.61
CA ASN A 56 19.15 2.91 -16.71
C ASN A 56 17.72 3.21 -17.20
N GLY A 57 17.11 4.30 -16.74
CA GLY A 57 15.78 4.75 -17.14
C GLY A 57 14.61 4.07 -16.43
N GLN A 58 14.86 3.14 -15.49
CA GLN A 58 13.80 2.40 -14.79
C GLN A 58 13.18 3.23 -13.68
N ALA A 59 11.85 3.35 -13.69
CA ALA A 59 11.11 4.11 -12.68
C ALA A 59 11.12 3.39 -11.32
N VAL A 60 11.32 4.18 -10.26
CA VAL A 60 11.33 3.74 -8.88
C VAL A 60 10.19 4.39 -8.13
N TYR A 61 9.44 3.57 -7.39
CA TYR A 61 8.36 4.04 -6.54
C TYR A 61 8.54 3.52 -5.11
N GLN A 62 8.04 4.30 -4.16
CA GLN A 62 7.97 3.93 -2.76
C GLN A 62 6.50 3.76 -2.39
N LEU A 63 6.13 2.56 -1.92
CA LEU A 63 4.85 2.29 -1.29
C LEU A 63 4.97 2.46 0.22
N SER A 64 4.04 3.19 0.81
CA SER A 64 3.92 3.33 2.26
C SER A 64 2.50 2.99 2.68
N ALA A 65 2.34 2.14 3.69
CA ALA A 65 1.03 1.79 4.22
C ALA A 65 0.94 2.02 5.72
N THR A 66 -0.20 2.56 6.15
CA THR A 66 -0.57 2.72 7.56
C THR A 66 -1.83 1.91 7.82
N GLY A 67 -1.75 0.95 8.74
CA GLY A 67 -2.91 0.19 9.21
C GLY A 67 -3.31 0.65 10.60
N ARG A 68 -4.61 0.73 10.88
CA ARG A 68 -5.20 1.08 12.18
C ARG A 68 -6.26 0.04 12.53
N CYS A 69 -6.21 -0.51 13.74
CA CYS A 69 -7.18 -1.49 14.23
C CYS A 69 -7.87 -1.00 15.52
N GLN A 70 -9.16 -1.33 15.71
CA GLN A 70 -10.01 -0.82 16.80
C GLN A 70 -10.11 -1.74 18.04
N VAL A 71 -9.23 -2.73 18.20
CA VAL A 71 -9.33 -3.67 19.33
C VAL A 71 -8.87 -3.01 20.63
N GLY A 72 -9.84 -2.58 21.45
CA GLY A 72 -9.65 -2.12 22.83
C GLY A 72 -8.82 -0.84 22.96
N ASP A 73 -9.33 0.30 22.50
CA ASP A 73 -8.72 1.66 22.57
C ASP A 73 -7.26 1.81 22.08
N TRP A 74 -6.64 0.74 21.56
CA TRP A 74 -5.26 0.73 21.13
C TRP A 74 -5.17 0.83 19.62
N SER A 75 -4.85 2.03 19.13
CA SER A 75 -4.48 2.22 17.73
C SER A 75 -3.06 1.71 17.46
N LEU A 76 -2.93 0.51 16.93
CA LEU A 76 -1.64 -0.02 16.47
C LEU A 76 -1.33 0.50 15.06
N GLN A 77 -0.48 1.52 14.96
CA GLN A 77 0.06 2.01 13.70
C GLN A 77 1.36 1.28 13.35
N ARG A 78 1.49 0.83 12.10
CA ARG A 78 2.74 0.29 11.56
C ARG A 78 2.95 0.85 10.16
N ILE A 79 4.13 1.42 9.92
CA ILE A 79 4.59 1.92 8.63
C ILE A 79 5.61 0.92 8.08
N ILE A 80 5.44 0.45 6.85
CA ILE A 80 6.43 -0.35 6.13
C ILE A 80 6.60 0.33 4.77
N GLU A 81 7.85 0.63 4.42
CA GLU A 81 8.20 1.24 3.14
C GLU A 81 8.78 0.17 2.22
N VAL A 82 8.26 0.07 1.01
CA VAL A 82 8.74 -0.90 0.01
C VAL A 82 9.05 -0.17 -1.28
N GLY A 83 10.29 -0.28 -1.74
CA GLY A 83 10.70 0.16 -3.06
C GLY A 83 10.23 -0.82 -4.12
N VAL A 84 9.46 -0.35 -5.11
CA VAL A 84 8.98 -1.15 -6.24
C VAL A 84 9.55 -0.58 -7.55
N LYS A 85 9.90 -1.49 -8.45
CA LYS A 85 10.53 -1.20 -9.74
C LYS A 85 9.54 -1.54 -10.85
N SER A 86 9.28 -0.62 -11.78
CA SER A 86 8.53 -1.00 -12.98
C SER A 86 9.43 -1.83 -13.90
N GLU A 87 8.87 -2.87 -14.53
CA GLU A 87 9.55 -3.60 -15.62
C GLU A 87 9.87 -2.67 -16.80
#